data_AF-T0TB68-F1
#
_entry.id   AF-T0TB68-F1
#
_cell.length_a   1.000
_cell.length_b   1.000
_cell.length_c   1.000
_cell.angle_alpha   90.00
_cell.angle_beta   90.00
_cell.angle_gamma   90.00
#
_symmetry.space_group_name_H-M   'P 1'
#
loop_
_entity.id
_entity.type
_entity.pdbx_description
1 polymer ?
#
loop_
_entity_poly.entity_id
_entity_poly.type
_entity_poly.pdbx_seq_one_letter_code
_entity_poly.pdbx_strand_id
1 'polypeptide(L)'
;MPAKLIREFGSFTVIGLGMLMGGVAFPILVNPWQYKLVLNPGNLLGLFGIIIVGTVFAYSLFLMGTCIIGPVKGSLLAAIEPVSSVFFSVTVMHEIFYPMDFLGMIFIIAAVILISLRDLVVVNKQLHQ
;
A
#
# COMPACT_ATOMS: atom_id res chain seq x y z
N MET A 1 9.15 0.87 -16.32
CA MET A 1 9.42 1.57 -15.05
C MET A 1 10.88 2.01 -15.05
N PRO A 2 11.25 3.23 -14.64
CA PRO A 2 12.60 3.76 -14.84
C PRO A 2 13.57 3.10 -13.85
N ALA A 3 13.93 1.85 -14.14
CA ALA A 3 14.77 0.98 -13.32
C ALA A 3 16.18 1.55 -13.10
N LYS A 4 16.60 2.52 -13.92
CA LYS A 4 17.91 3.17 -13.80
C LYS A 4 17.99 4.13 -12.60
N LEU A 5 16.91 4.86 -12.27
CA LEU A 5 16.96 5.89 -11.23
C LEU A 5 16.92 5.30 -9.81
N ILE A 6 16.22 4.18 -9.63
CA ILE A 6 16.18 3.42 -8.36
C ILE A 6 17.55 2.82 -8.02
N ARG A 7 18.35 2.49 -9.05
CA ARG A 7 19.67 1.86 -8.91
C ARG A 7 20.76 2.83 -8.46
N GLU A 8 20.55 4.14 -8.64
CA GLU A 8 21.57 5.18 -8.43
C GLU A 8 21.36 5.96 -7.12
N PHE A 9 20.11 6.13 -6.66
CA PHE A 9 19.78 6.94 -5.46
C PHE A 9 19.26 6.15 -4.25
N GLY A 10 19.08 4.83 -4.40
CA GLY A 10 18.44 3.97 -3.40
C GLY A 10 16.93 4.16 -3.33
N SER A 11 16.16 3.07 -3.36
CA SER A 11 14.68 3.10 -3.31
C SER A 11 14.13 3.99 -2.19
N PHE A 12 14.80 4.03 -1.04
CA PHE A 12 14.35 4.75 0.14
C PHE A 12 14.29 6.27 -0.07
N THR A 13 15.28 6.85 -0.74
CA THR A 13 15.39 8.30 -0.97
C THR A 13 14.29 8.81 -1.91
N VAL A 14 14.06 8.09 -3.01
CA VAL A 14 13.05 8.45 -4.02
C VAL A 14 11.63 8.36 -3.45
N ILE A 15 11.38 7.32 -2.66
CA ILE A 15 10.11 7.10 -1.98
C ILE A 15 9.85 8.18 -0.93
N GLY A 16 10.84 8.48 -0.08
CA GLY A 16 10.71 9.50 0.95
C GLY A 16 10.43 10.89 0.37
N LEU A 17 11.12 11.24 -0.72
CA LEU A 17 10.88 12.49 -1.43
C LEU A 17 9.46 12.54 -2.05
N GLY A 18 9.00 11.42 -2.62
CA GLY A 18 7.65 11.27 -3.15
C GLY A 18 6.57 11.44 -2.07
N MET A 19 6.75 10.83 -0.90
CA MET A 19 5.86 10.98 0.25
C MET A 19 5.86 12.41 0.80
N LEU A 20 7.02 13.08 0.86
CA LEU A 20 7.11 14.49 1.26
C LEU A 20 6.37 15.40 0.28
N MET A 21 6.59 15.23 -1.03
CA MET A 21 5.88 16.03 -2.04
C MET A 21 4.38 15.77 -2.02
N GLY A 22 3.94 14.52 -1.85
CA GLY A 22 2.53 14.17 -1.67
C GLY A 22 1.94 14.84 -0.42
N GLY A 23 2.63 14.74 0.71
CA GLY A 23 2.21 15.33 1.98
C GLY A 23 2.12 16.86 1.97
N VAL A 24 2.91 17.54 1.13
CA VAL A 24 2.83 19.01 0.95
C VAL A 24 1.77 19.40 -0.07
N ALA A 25 1.65 18.68 -1.18
CA ALA A 25 0.69 19.01 -2.23
C ALA A 25 -0.77 18.76 -1.81
N PHE A 26 -1.02 17.69 -1.06
CA PHE A 26 -2.37 17.30 -0.62
C PHE A 26 -3.09 18.37 0.22
N PRO A 27 -2.49 18.94 1.28
CA PRO A 27 -3.13 20.00 2.07
C PRO A 27 -3.30 21.32 1.31
N ILE A 28 -2.49 21.59 0.29
CA ILE A 28 -2.67 22.78 -0.56
C ILE A 28 -3.92 22.64 -1.44
N LEU A 29 -4.21 21.44 -1.94
CA LEU A 29 -5.37 21.16 -2.78
C LEU A 29 -6.67 21.03 -1.97
N VAL A 30 -6.61 20.33 -0.83
CA VAL A 30 -7.80 20.02 -0.01
C VAL A 30 -8.15 21.15 0.97
N ASN A 31 -7.23 22.09 1.22
CA ASN A 31 -7.40 23.18 2.18
C ASN A 31 -7.97 22.73 3.54
N PRO A 32 -7.30 21.79 4.25
CA PRO A 32 -7.80 21.22 5.50
C PRO A 32 -8.01 22.27 6.59
N TRP A 33 -7.35 23.43 6.48
CA TRP A 33 -7.49 24.61 7.34
C TRP A 33 -8.88 25.23 7.34
N GLN A 34 -9.71 24.97 6.33
CA GLN A 34 -11.09 25.45 6.26
C GLN A 34 -12.07 24.58 7.04
N TYR A 35 -11.66 23.36 7.43
CA TYR A 35 -12.48 22.44 8.20
C TYR A 35 -12.21 22.63 9.70
N LYS A 36 -13.27 22.81 10.48
CA LYS A 36 -13.17 22.85 11.94
C LYS A 36 -12.86 21.43 12.45
N LEU A 37 -11.58 21.16 12.64
CA LEU A 37 -11.13 19.91 13.23
C LEU A 37 -11.51 19.90 14.72
N VAL A 38 -12.52 19.12 15.08
CA VAL A 38 -12.91 18.93 16.49
C VAL A 38 -11.87 18.03 17.15
N LEU A 39 -10.81 18.65 17.67
CA LEU A 39 -9.71 17.97 18.35
C LEU A 39 -10.12 17.57 19.77
N ASN A 40 -10.89 16.49 19.88
CA ASN A 40 -11.14 15.81 21.15
C ASN A 40 -9.94 14.88 21.48
N PRO A 41 -9.56 14.62 22.74
CA PRO A 41 -8.40 13.76 23.06
C PRO A 41 -8.48 12.37 22.42
N GLY A 42 -9.68 11.79 22.31
CA GLY A 42 -9.89 10.52 21.61
C GLY A 42 -9.62 10.59 20.11
N ASN A 43 -9.99 11.69 19.45
CA ASN A 43 -9.77 11.87 18.01
C ASN A 43 -8.28 12.14 17.71
N LEU A 44 -7.60 12.87 18.60
CA LEU A 44 -6.16 13.10 18.52
C LEU A 44 -5.36 11.80 18.67
N LEU A 45 -5.78 10.94 19.62
CA LEU A 45 -5.14 9.65 19.85
C LEU A 45 -5.39 8.68 18.68
N GLY A 46 -6.59 8.67 18.12
CA GLY A 46 -6.90 7.92 16.89
C GLY A 46 -6.08 8.39 15.68
N LEU A 47 -5.97 9.70 15.48
CA LEU A 47 -5.15 10.28 14.43
C LEU A 47 -3.67 9.88 14.57
N PHE A 48 -3.13 10.00 15.78
CA PHE A 48 -1.76 9.60 16.06
C PHE A 48 -1.53 8.11 15.83
N GLY A 49 -2.49 7.27 16.25
CA GLY A 49 -2.46 5.82 16.01
C GLY A 49 -2.41 5.47 14.52
N ILE A 50 -3.27 6.07 13.70
CA ILE A 50 -3.30 5.82 12.24
C ILE A 50 -2.01 6.29 11.56
N ILE A 51 -1.47 7.45 11.95
CA ILE A 51 -0.22 7.97 11.36
C ILE A 51 0.96 7.09 11.75
N ILE A 52 1.16 6.83 13.05
CA ILE A 52 2.36 6.11 13.51
C ILE A 52 2.25 4.63 13.20
N VAL A 53 1.17 3.97 13.64
CA VAL A 53 1.03 2.52 13.50
C VAL A 53 0.60 2.16 12.08
N GLY A 54 -0.43 2.84 11.57
CA GLY A 54 -1.02 2.52 10.27
C GLY A 54 -0.18 2.95 9.07
N THR A 55 0.60 4.04 9.19
CA THR A 55 1.38 4.57 8.06
C THR A 55 2.87 4.31 8.25
N VAL A 56 3.50 4.94 9.25
CA VAL A 56 4.96 4.91 9.38
C VAL A 56 5.48 3.51 9.66
N PHE A 57 4.91 2.83 10.66
CA PHE A 57 5.36 1.50 11.07
C PHE A 57 5.04 0.43 10.01
N ALA A 58 3.79 0.37 9.54
CA ALA A 58 3.37 -0.55 8.49
C ALA A 58 4.20 -0.39 7.21
N TYR A 59 4.43 0.85 6.77
CA TYR A 59 5.23 1.12 5.58
C TYR A 59 6.72 0.80 5.78
N SER A 60 7.28 1.07 6.95
CA SER A 60 8.67 0.73 7.27
C SER A 60 8.89 -0.79 7.24
N LEU A 61 7.96 -1.57 7.80
CA LEU A 61 7.95 -3.03 7.73
C LEU A 61 7.83 -3.52 6.28
N PHE A 62 6.95 -2.90 5.49
CA PHE A 62 6.82 -3.21 4.06
C PHE A 62 8.14 -2.98 3.33
N LEU A 63 8.77 -1.81 3.49
CA LEU A 63 10.05 -1.50 2.86
C LEU A 63 11.15 -2.47 3.31
N MET A 64 11.27 -2.73 4.62
CA MET A 64 12.24 -3.68 5.15
C MET A 64 12.01 -5.10 4.59
N GLY A 65 10.75 -5.54 4.50
CA GLY A 65 10.37 -6.80 3.86
C GLY A 65 10.75 -6.85 2.38
N THR A 66 10.47 -5.79 1.61
CA THR A 66 10.84 -5.72 0.19
C THR A 66 12.36 -5.69 -0.04
N CYS A 67 13.12 -5.07 0.87
CA CYS A 67 14.59 -5.06 0.82
C CYS A 67 15.20 -6.43 1.13
N ILE A 68 14.64 -7.19 2.10
CA ILE A 68 15.17 -8.51 2.50
C ILE A 68 14.83 -9.57 1.45
N ILE A 69 13.60 -9.57 0.94
CA ILE A 69 13.05 -10.65 0.12
C ILE A 69 13.26 -10.37 -1.39
N GLY A 70 13.59 -9.12 -1.74
CA GLY A 70 13.82 -8.65 -3.10
C GLY A 70 12.54 -8.15 -3.78
N PRO A 71 12.66 -7.25 -4.78
CA PRO A 71 11.52 -6.52 -5.36
C PRO A 71 10.44 -7.42 -5.96
N VAL A 72 10.82 -8.60 -6.46
CA VAL A 72 9.90 -9.59 -7.04
C VAL A 72 8.98 -10.20 -6.00
N LYS A 73 9.56 -10.70 -4.90
CA LYS A 73 8.79 -11.34 -3.83
C LYS A 73 8.02 -10.30 -3.02
N GLY A 74 8.52 -9.06 -2.97
CA GLY A 74 7.78 -7.90 -2.47
C GLY A 74 6.49 -7.62 -3.27
N SER A 75 6.52 -7.72 -4.61
CA SER A 75 5.31 -7.61 -5.45
C SER A 75 4.29 -8.70 -5.13
N LEU A 76 4.76 -9.95 -4.94
CA LEU A 76 3.90 -11.07 -4.52
C LEU A 76 3.27 -10.86 -3.13
N LEU A 77 4.00 -10.23 -2.20
CA LEU A 77 3.44 -9.86 -0.90
C LEU A 77 2.42 -8.72 -1.04
N ALA A 78 2.66 -7.73 -1.90
CA ALA A 78 1.66 -6.68 -2.17
C ALA A 78 0.38 -7.25 -2.79
N ALA A 79 0.49 -8.30 -3.61
CA ALA A 79 -0.66 -9.03 -4.14
C ALA A 79 -1.55 -9.67 -3.04
N ILE A 80 -1.04 -9.94 -1.84
CA ILE A 80 -1.86 -10.50 -0.73
C ILE A 80 -2.65 -9.44 0.05
N GLU A 81 -2.31 -8.16 -0.11
CA GLU A 81 -2.96 -7.02 0.51
C GLU A 81 -4.48 -7.00 0.26
N PRO A 82 -5.00 -7.10 -0.99
CA PRO A 82 -6.44 -7.08 -1.24
C PRO A 82 -7.18 -8.26 -0.58
N VAL A 83 -6.58 -9.45 -0.54
CA VAL A 83 -7.18 -10.62 0.10
C VAL A 83 -7.30 -10.39 1.62
N SER A 84 -6.25 -9.83 2.22
CA SER A 84 -6.23 -9.49 3.64
C SER A 84 -7.24 -8.38 3.97
N SER A 85 -7.35 -7.36 3.11
CA SER A 85 -8.32 -6.28 3.26
C SER A 85 -9.75 -6.82 3.30
N VAL A 86 -10.12 -7.69 2.37
CA VAL A 86 -11.47 -8.30 2.34
C VAL A 86 -11.71 -9.12 3.61
N PHE A 87 -10.73 -9.92 4.04
CA PHE A 87 -10.84 -10.71 5.26
C PHE A 87 -11.08 -9.83 6.50
N PHE A 88 -10.34 -8.74 6.65
CA PHE A 88 -10.51 -7.82 7.78
C PHE A 88 -11.82 -7.02 7.70
N SER A 89 -12.28 -6.64 6.50
CA SER A 89 -13.58 -5.99 6.32
C SER A 89 -14.74 -6.88 6.79
N VAL A 90 -14.71 -8.18 6.45
CA VAL A 90 -15.74 -9.14 6.93
C VAL A 90 -15.64 -9.33 8.45
N THR A 91 -14.44 -9.60 8.96
CA THR A 91 -14.25 -10.13 10.32
C THR A 91 -14.24 -9.05 11.39
N VAL A 92 -13.65 -7.88 11.09
CA VAL A 92 -13.48 -6.78 12.06
C VAL A 92 -14.55 -5.72 11.89
N MET A 93 -14.78 -5.27 10.66
CA MET A 93 -15.76 -4.21 10.37
C MET A 93 -17.21 -4.71 10.33
N HIS A 94 -17.44 -6.02 10.28
CA HIS A 94 -18.77 -6.64 10.20
C HIS A 94 -19.62 -6.06 9.05
N GLU A 95 -18.98 -5.73 7.93
CA GLU A 95 -19.69 -5.20 6.77
C GLU A 95 -20.62 -6.25 6.15
N ILE A 96 -21.82 -5.81 5.75
CA ILE A 96 -22.80 -6.64 5.07
C ILE A 96 -22.47 -6.62 3.58
N PHE A 97 -21.93 -7.72 3.08
CA PHE A 97 -21.57 -7.85 1.67
C PHE A 97 -22.81 -7.88 0.80
N TYR A 98 -22.89 -6.95 -0.16
CA TYR A 98 -23.84 -7.00 -1.24
C TYR A 98 -23.36 -7.98 -2.33
N PRO A 99 -24.26 -8.52 -3.17
CA PRO A 99 -23.87 -9.39 -4.27
C PRO A 99 -22.86 -8.76 -5.24
N MET A 100 -22.87 -7.43 -5.35
CA MET A 100 -21.92 -6.68 -6.17
C MET A 100 -20.50 -6.71 -5.59
N ASP A 101 -20.36 -6.73 -4.27
CA ASP A 101 -19.07 -6.80 -3.58
C ASP A 101 -18.40 -8.15 -3.82
N PHE A 102 -19.19 -9.23 -3.93
CA PHE A 102 -18.70 -10.54 -4.34
C PHE A 102 -18.15 -10.55 -5.76
N LEU A 103 -18.82 -9.88 -6.70
CA LEU A 103 -18.33 -9.78 -8.08
C LEU A 103 -17.03 -8.95 -8.15
N GLY A 104 -16.98 -7.85 -7.39
CA GLY A 104 -15.77 -7.05 -7.24
C GLY A 104 -14.61 -7.86 -6.65
N MET A 105 -14.88 -8.65 -5.62
CA MET A 105 -13.90 -9.53 -4.98
C MET A 105 -13.32 -10.56 -5.97
N ILE A 106 -14.17 -11.19 -6.79
CA ILE A 106 -13.74 -12.13 -7.83
C ILE A 106 -12.81 -11.43 -8.82
N PHE A 107 -13.15 -10.21 -9.27
CA PHE A 107 -12.30 -9.46 -10.19
C PHE A 107 -10.96 -9.03 -9.58
N ILE A 108 -10.95 -8.60 -8.31
CA ILE A 108 -9.70 -8.25 -7.62
C ILE A 108 -8.80 -9.48 -7.50
N ILE A 109 -9.34 -10.63 -7.05
CA ILE A 109 -8.58 -11.88 -6.93
C ILE A 109 -8.05 -12.31 -8.31
N ALA A 110 -8.87 -12.25 -9.36
CA ALA A 110 -8.44 -12.59 -10.71
C ALA A 110 -7.31 -11.68 -11.22
N ALA A 111 -7.42 -10.37 -11.00
CA ALA A 111 -6.40 -9.40 -11.38
C ALA A 111 -5.07 -9.66 -10.65
N VAL A 112 -5.15 -9.92 -9.34
CA VAL A 112 -3.99 -10.23 -8.49
C VAL A 112 -3.28 -11.50 -8.95
N ILE A 113 -4.02 -12.57 -9.24
CA ILE A 113 -3.45 -13.82 -9.76
C ILE A 113 -2.77 -13.57 -11.11
N LEU A 114 -3.41 -12.82 -12.01
CA LEU A 114 -2.88 -12.53 -13.34
C LEU A 114 -1.58 -11.71 -13.27
N ILE A 115 -1.54 -10.69 -12.40
CA ILE A 115 -0.34 -9.88 -12.16
C ILE A 115 0.77 -10.72 -11.53
N SER A 116 0.44 -11.52 -10.51
CA SER A 116 1.43 -12.37 -9.81
C SER A 116 2.05 -13.41 -10.74
N LEU A 117 1.26 -14.05 -11.61
CA LEU A 117 1.77 -14.99 -12.61
C LEU A 117 2.66 -14.29 -13.64
N ARG A 118 2.27 -13.11 -14.11
CA ARG A 118 3.07 -12.33 -15.06
C ARG A 118 4.42 -11.92 -14.46
N ASP A 119 4.42 -11.42 -13.23
CA ASP A 119 5.64 -11.03 -12.52
C ASP A 119 6.56 -12.24 -12.31
N LEU A 120 6.00 -13.41 -11.95
CA LEU A 120 6.76 -14.64 -11.77
C LEU A 120 7.40 -15.13 -13.08
N VAL A 121 6.69 -15.04 -14.21
CA VAL A 121 7.20 -15.40 -15.54
C VAL A 121 8.30 -14.47 -16.01
N VAL A 122 8.14 -13.15 -15.81
CA VAL A 122 9.15 -12.15 -16.19
C VAL A 122 10.46 -12.41 -15.45
N VAL A 123 10.39 -12.80 -14.18
CA VAL A 123 11.55 -13.04 -13.34
C VAL A 123 12.25 -14.35 -13.69
N ASN A 124 11.49 -15.41 -13.96
CA ASN A 124 12.07 -16.68 -14.40
C ASN A 124 12.83 -16.53 -15.74
N LYS A 125 12.34 -15.66 -16.63
CA LYS A 125 13.07 -15.30 -17.87
C LYS A 125 14.39 -14.58 -17.62
N GLN A 126 14.51 -13.79 -16.55
CA GLN A 126 15.75 -13.09 -16.20
C GLN A 126 16.79 -13.98 -15.51
N LEU A 127 16.36 -15.09 -14.89
CA LEU A 127 17.28 -16.06 -14.26
C LEU A 127 17.93 -17.03 -15.27
N HIS A 128 17.37 -17.14 -16.48
CA HIS A 128 17.85 -18.02 -17.55
C HIS A 128 18.53 -17.28 -18.72
N GLN A 129 18.88 -15.99 -18.54
CA GLN A 129 19.79 -15.22 -19.40
C GLN A 129 21.05 -14.85 -18.64
#